data_AF-A8X1X2-F1
#
_entry.id   AF-A8X1X2-F1
#
_cell.length_a   1.000
_cell.length_b   1.000
_cell.length_c   1.000
_cell.angle_alpha   90.00
_cell.angle_beta   90.00
_cell.angle_gamma   90.00
#
_symmetry.space_group_name_H-M   'P 1'
#
loop_
_entity.id
_entity.type
_entity.pdbx_description
1 polymer ?
#
loop_
_entity_poly.entity_id
_entity_poly.type
_entity_poly.pdbx_seq_one_letter_code
_entity_poly.pdbx_strand_id
1 'polypeptide(L)'
;MSSGYWPDYVESSCRENYTYFDSGDFLQTAYHLTALFTIPLSIFTFYTIIRVTPKKMKNMKIPLLIAHIWGTNLDLCFTVYGAPYIFFPGAAGLSLGIFRALGFASKWVAYIGQASIVAVAINFIMLLENRHSQIPLSNFKITNHKVRTAFLTINYLFAFLYILPFYLDKDNQMEIRKFVLKRIPCPTIEFFNKQTVVLLKGGEFLPFLSMVVGLIIVLSQTLFFSIHTVYHLNFVKGANVSEATKAMQRKFLSYVVMQMLIPWTVLAGPIFYSLYADRHDYYNQAFNNFSMLFMALHGLLSNSCTLFIIKPYREFVKNLITGNSEFNSREIAHTTNAAPVSVVVGSTSG
;
A
#
# COMPACT_ATOMS: atom_id res chain seq x y z
N MET A 1 26.74 -11.61 30.77
CA MET A 1 25.62 -10.97 30.03
C MET A 1 25.98 -11.00 28.56
N SER A 2 25.22 -11.72 27.73
CA SER A 2 25.51 -11.76 26.29
C SER A 2 25.37 -10.35 25.71
N SER A 3 26.34 -9.93 24.90
CA SER A 3 26.47 -8.58 24.35
C SER A 3 25.38 -8.22 23.31
N GLY A 4 24.29 -9.00 23.20
CA GLY A 4 23.21 -8.85 22.22
C GLY A 4 21.78 -8.70 22.77
N TYR A 5 21.56 -8.80 24.09
CA TYR A 5 20.20 -8.70 24.67
C TYR A 5 20.01 -7.56 25.68
N TRP A 6 18.76 -7.16 25.87
CA TRP A 6 18.33 -6.25 26.92
C TRP A 6 18.60 -6.84 28.32
N PRO A 7 18.83 -6.01 29.36
CA PRO A 7 19.13 -6.49 30.72
C PRO A 7 17.97 -7.22 31.41
N ASP A 8 16.74 -7.08 30.92
CA ASP A 8 15.55 -7.79 31.42
C ASP A 8 15.39 -9.19 30.82
N TYR A 9 16.35 -9.64 30.00
CA TYR A 9 16.37 -11.01 29.50
C TYR A 9 16.58 -12.00 30.64
N VAL A 10 15.66 -12.96 30.73
CA VAL A 10 15.74 -14.11 31.62
C VAL A 10 15.57 -15.38 30.78
N GLU A 11 16.50 -16.32 30.94
CA GLU A 11 16.41 -17.64 30.34
C GLU A 11 15.17 -18.38 30.87
N SER A 12 14.43 -19.05 29.99
CA SER A 12 13.14 -19.66 30.33
C SER A 12 12.80 -20.77 29.34
N SER A 13 12.31 -21.90 29.85
CA SER A 13 11.82 -23.04 29.09
C SER A 13 10.48 -22.78 28.40
N CYS A 14 9.81 -21.66 28.69
CA CYS A 14 8.51 -21.34 28.08
C CYS A 14 8.57 -21.23 26.54
N ARG A 15 9.76 -21.03 25.97
CA ARG A 15 10.02 -20.91 24.53
C ARG A 15 10.27 -22.25 23.84
N GLU A 16 10.30 -23.37 24.57
CA GLU A 16 10.54 -24.71 24.00
C GLU A 16 9.46 -25.14 23.00
N ASN A 17 8.24 -24.61 23.16
CA ASN A 17 7.11 -24.90 22.27
C ASN A 17 7.09 -24.07 20.99
N TYR A 18 8.02 -23.13 20.80
CA TYR A 18 8.10 -22.36 19.57
C TYR A 18 8.63 -23.17 18.41
N THR A 19 8.02 -22.94 17.27
CA THR A 19 8.34 -23.58 16.00
C THR A 19 9.15 -22.64 15.13
N TYR A 20 9.61 -23.16 13.98
CA TYR A 20 10.25 -22.33 12.96
C TYR A 20 9.36 -21.12 12.56
N PHE A 21 8.04 -21.28 12.51
CA PHE A 21 7.12 -20.21 12.12
C PHE A 21 7.07 -19.03 13.09
N ASP A 22 7.51 -19.22 14.33
CA ASP A 22 7.60 -18.16 15.33
C ASP A 22 8.90 -17.34 15.15
N SER A 23 9.93 -17.91 14.55
CA SER A 23 11.27 -17.31 14.46
C SER A 23 11.37 -16.10 13.52
N GLY A 24 12.33 -15.22 13.78
CA GLY A 24 12.74 -14.17 12.85
C GLY A 24 13.33 -14.71 11.55
N ASP A 25 14.00 -15.87 11.59
CA ASP A 25 14.62 -16.50 10.42
C ASP A 25 13.58 -16.93 9.38
N PHE A 26 12.46 -17.51 9.83
CA PHE A 26 11.32 -17.82 8.97
C PHE A 26 10.81 -16.56 8.28
N LEU A 27 10.50 -15.52 9.06
CA LEU A 27 9.91 -14.31 8.54
C LEU A 27 10.85 -13.61 7.54
N GLN A 28 12.14 -13.52 7.87
CA GLN A 28 13.16 -12.93 7.00
C GLN A 28 13.32 -13.71 5.70
N THR A 29 13.35 -15.05 5.78
CA THR A 29 13.44 -15.91 4.59
C THR A 29 12.23 -15.70 3.68
N ALA A 30 11.02 -15.70 4.25
CA ALA A 30 9.79 -15.48 3.50
C ALA A 30 9.72 -14.08 2.87
N TYR A 31 10.22 -13.05 3.56
CA TYR A 31 10.38 -11.72 2.99
C TYR A 31 11.34 -11.65 1.82
N HIS A 32 12.54 -12.24 1.94
CA HIS A 32 13.50 -12.26 0.84
C HIS A 32 12.95 -13.03 -0.37
N LEU A 33 12.22 -14.12 -0.13
CA LEU A 33 11.57 -14.88 -1.18
C LEU A 33 10.46 -14.06 -1.84
N THR A 34 9.71 -13.26 -1.08
CA THR A 34 8.73 -12.32 -1.64
C THR A 34 9.42 -11.25 -2.49
N ALA A 35 10.50 -10.64 -1.99
CA ALA A 35 11.28 -9.62 -2.69
C ALA A 35 11.87 -10.14 -4.01
N LEU A 36 12.30 -11.40 -4.05
CA LEU A 36 12.83 -12.06 -5.25
C LEU A 36 11.86 -11.98 -6.43
N PHE A 37 10.55 -12.07 -6.17
CA PHE A 37 9.53 -11.95 -7.20
C PHE A 37 9.01 -10.52 -7.38
N THR A 38 8.80 -9.78 -6.28
CA THR A 38 8.18 -8.46 -6.37
C THR A 38 9.11 -7.39 -6.94
N ILE A 39 10.43 -7.49 -6.74
CA ILE A 39 11.39 -6.51 -7.28
C ILE A 39 11.44 -6.56 -8.82
N PRO A 40 11.71 -7.70 -9.48
CA PRO A 40 11.68 -7.78 -10.94
C PRO A 40 10.33 -7.35 -11.51
N LEU A 41 9.23 -7.77 -10.87
CA LEU A 41 7.89 -7.41 -11.28
C LEU A 41 7.66 -5.90 -11.19
N SER A 42 8.13 -5.25 -10.11
CA SER A 42 8.03 -3.80 -9.93
C SER A 42 8.83 -3.02 -10.97
N ILE A 43 10.04 -3.47 -11.30
CA ILE A 43 10.86 -2.90 -12.37
C ILE A 43 10.14 -3.04 -13.73
N PHE A 44 9.57 -4.20 -14.01
CA PHE A 44 8.81 -4.43 -15.23
C PHE A 44 7.53 -3.57 -15.30
N THR A 45 6.84 -3.36 -14.18
CA THR A 45 5.71 -2.44 -14.08
C THR A 45 6.13 -0.99 -14.33
N PHE A 46 7.27 -0.53 -13.78
CA PHE A 46 7.84 0.78 -14.09
C PHE A 46 8.07 0.95 -15.59
N TYR A 47 8.75 -0.01 -16.21
CA TYR A 47 9.01 -0.01 -17.64
C TYR A 47 7.71 0.09 -18.44
N THR A 48 6.70 -0.72 -18.06
CA THR A 48 5.40 -0.75 -18.72
C THR A 48 4.66 0.57 -18.61
N ILE A 49 4.60 1.19 -17.41
CA ILE A 49 4.01 2.53 -17.25
C ILE A 49 4.77 3.58 -18.09
N ILE A 50 6.09 3.54 -18.13
CA ILE A 50 6.88 4.52 -18.88
C ILE A 50 6.68 4.36 -20.39
N ARG A 51 6.67 3.13 -20.90
CA ARG A 51 6.71 2.86 -22.34
C ARG A 51 5.34 2.65 -22.98
N VAL A 52 4.37 2.13 -22.24
CA VAL A 52 3.10 1.64 -22.79
C VAL A 52 1.93 2.59 -22.51
N THR A 53 2.03 3.52 -21.55
CA THR A 53 0.93 4.48 -21.32
C THR A 53 0.61 5.28 -22.60
N PRO A 54 -0.60 5.15 -23.17
CA PRO A 54 -0.95 5.79 -24.44
C PRO A 54 -1.17 7.30 -24.28
N LYS A 55 -1.13 8.04 -25.40
CA LYS A 55 -1.37 9.51 -25.42
C LYS A 55 -2.70 9.91 -24.77
N LYS A 56 -3.75 9.12 -24.93
CA LYS A 56 -5.08 9.36 -24.31
C LYS A 56 -5.04 9.31 -22.78
N MET A 57 -4.01 8.70 -22.18
CA MET A 57 -3.77 8.61 -20.74
C MET A 57 -2.62 9.51 -20.25
N LYS A 58 -2.15 10.46 -21.07
CA LYS A 58 -0.96 11.27 -20.75
C LYS A 58 -1.03 11.93 -19.36
N ASN A 59 -2.20 12.44 -18.98
CA ASN A 59 -2.41 13.11 -17.69
C ASN A 59 -2.41 12.16 -16.48
N MET A 60 -2.52 10.84 -16.69
CA MET A 60 -2.40 9.81 -15.65
C MET A 60 -0.98 9.29 -15.47
N LYS A 61 -0.12 9.46 -16.48
CA LYS A 61 1.19 8.80 -16.49
C LYS A 61 2.01 9.17 -15.25
N ILE A 62 2.10 10.46 -14.94
CA ILE A 62 2.86 10.95 -13.78
C ILE A 62 2.22 10.51 -12.45
N PRO A 63 0.90 10.71 -12.20
CA PRO A 63 0.25 10.16 -11.01
C PRO A 63 0.44 8.64 -10.82
N LEU A 64 0.34 7.84 -11.91
CA LEU A 64 0.58 6.40 -11.86
C LEU A 64 2.03 6.06 -11.49
N LEU A 65 3.00 6.81 -12.02
CA LEU A 65 4.41 6.61 -11.67
C LEU A 65 4.67 6.94 -10.20
N ILE A 66 4.16 8.08 -9.71
CA ILE A 66 4.33 8.47 -8.30
C ILE A 66 3.67 7.43 -7.38
N ALA A 67 2.46 6.98 -7.70
CA ALA A 67 1.78 5.92 -6.95
C ALA A 67 2.60 4.62 -6.94
N HIS A 68 3.18 4.22 -8.08
CA HIS A 68 4.01 3.02 -8.18
C HIS A 68 5.34 3.15 -7.42
N ILE A 69 5.96 4.34 -7.38
CA ILE A 69 7.16 4.62 -6.56
C ILE A 69 6.88 4.39 -5.09
N TRP A 70 5.81 4.99 -4.57
CA TRP A 70 5.47 4.84 -3.15
C TRP A 70 4.99 3.42 -2.81
N GLY A 71 4.26 2.77 -3.71
CA GLY A 71 3.91 1.36 -3.57
C GLY A 71 5.15 0.47 -3.49
N THR A 72 6.09 0.64 -4.43
CA THR A 72 7.35 -0.12 -4.44
C THR A 72 8.20 0.18 -3.20
N ASN A 73 8.23 1.45 -2.73
CA ASN A 73 8.89 1.80 -1.47
C ASN A 73 8.28 1.01 -0.29
N LEU A 74 6.96 0.98 -0.17
CA LEU A 74 6.27 0.22 0.87
C LEU A 74 6.62 -1.27 0.80
N ASP A 75 6.64 -1.84 -0.41
CA ASP A 75 6.98 -3.25 -0.63
C ASP A 75 8.42 -3.56 -0.20
N LEU A 76 9.37 -2.69 -0.58
CA LEU A 76 10.77 -2.80 -0.15
C LEU A 76 10.94 -2.58 1.35
N CYS A 77 10.10 -1.75 1.97
CA CYS A 77 10.07 -1.57 3.41
C CYS A 77 9.69 -2.88 4.10
N PHE A 78 8.63 -3.55 3.64
CA PHE A 78 8.19 -4.81 4.23
C PHE A 78 9.14 -5.97 3.98
N THR A 79 9.83 -5.99 2.83
CA THR A 79 10.54 -7.21 2.39
C THR A 79 12.07 -7.11 2.38
N VAL A 80 12.64 -5.90 2.35
CA VAL A 80 14.08 -5.71 2.14
C VAL A 80 14.73 -4.88 3.23
N TYR A 81 14.48 -3.57 3.24
CA TYR A 81 15.25 -2.68 4.11
C TYR A 81 14.66 -2.58 5.51
N GLY A 82 13.34 -2.71 5.65
CA GLY A 82 12.66 -2.65 6.94
C GLY A 82 12.44 -4.01 7.58
N ALA A 83 11.85 -4.95 6.83
CA ALA A 83 11.54 -6.33 7.23
C ALA A 83 11.05 -6.42 8.69
N PRO A 84 9.89 -5.82 9.02
CA PRO A 84 9.42 -5.66 10.39
C PRO A 84 9.00 -6.99 11.02
N TYR A 85 9.49 -7.23 12.23
CA TYR A 85 9.09 -8.34 13.09
C TYR A 85 8.37 -7.74 14.31
N ILE A 86 7.06 -7.97 14.41
CA ILE A 86 6.15 -7.27 15.34
C ILE A 86 5.66 -8.23 16.43
N PHE A 87 5.38 -7.69 17.61
CA PHE A 87 4.95 -8.44 18.80
C PHE A 87 3.58 -7.98 19.32
N PHE A 88 2.49 -8.21 18.58
CA PHE A 88 1.14 -7.95 19.13
C PHE A 88 0.85 -8.87 20.31
N PRO A 89 0.13 -8.40 21.35
CA PRO A 89 -0.60 -7.12 21.43
C PRO A 89 0.24 -5.87 21.74
N GLY A 90 1.53 -5.99 22.05
CA GLY A 90 2.39 -4.84 22.26
C GLY A 90 2.65 -4.08 20.96
N ALA A 91 2.75 -2.75 21.02
CA ALA A 91 3.29 -1.97 19.90
C ALA A 91 4.83 -2.04 19.92
N ALA A 92 5.36 -3.26 19.83
CA ALA A 92 6.77 -3.54 19.91
C ALA A 92 7.25 -4.21 18.63
N GLY A 93 8.49 -3.95 18.24
CA GLY A 93 9.02 -4.51 17.01
C GLY A 93 10.53 -4.39 16.86
N LEU A 94 11.03 -5.23 15.95
CA LEU A 94 12.42 -5.34 15.54
C LEU A 94 12.48 -5.27 14.02
N SER A 95 13.41 -4.49 13.48
CA SER A 95 13.72 -4.59 12.05
C SER A 95 14.58 -5.83 11.80
N LEU A 96 14.27 -6.64 10.79
CA LEU A 96 15.13 -7.75 10.33
C LEU A 96 15.90 -7.39 9.04
N GLY A 97 15.70 -6.18 8.53
CA GLY A 97 16.14 -5.79 7.18
C GLY A 97 17.52 -5.18 7.15
N ILE A 98 17.90 -4.70 5.96
CA ILE A 98 19.21 -4.06 5.72
C ILE A 98 19.46 -2.88 6.67
N PHE A 99 18.43 -2.10 7.02
CA PHE A 99 18.60 -0.95 7.91
C PHE A 99 19.08 -1.35 9.31
N ARG A 100 18.69 -2.52 9.81
CA ARG A 100 19.24 -3.06 11.06
C ARG A 100 20.74 -3.34 10.92
N ALA A 101 21.17 -3.95 9.81
CA ALA A 101 22.58 -4.24 9.56
C ALA A 101 23.43 -2.95 9.45
N LEU A 102 22.82 -1.86 8.98
CA LEU A 102 23.43 -0.53 8.92
C LEU A 102 23.36 0.24 10.26
N GLY A 103 22.81 -0.35 11.32
CA GLY A 103 22.74 0.25 12.65
C GLY A 103 21.61 1.25 12.87
N PHE A 104 20.61 1.33 11.96
CA PHE A 104 19.44 2.17 12.19
C PHE A 104 18.61 1.63 13.35
N ALA A 105 18.14 2.54 14.21
CA ALA A 105 17.25 2.18 15.31
C ALA A 105 15.88 1.73 14.77
N SER A 106 15.34 0.62 15.28
CA SER A 106 14.07 0.03 14.82
C SER A 106 12.89 1.01 14.87
N LYS A 107 12.90 1.98 15.80
CA LYS A 107 11.85 3.01 15.86
C LYS A 107 11.76 3.85 14.59
N TRP A 108 12.89 4.21 13.99
CA TRP A 108 12.90 5.02 12.76
C TRP A 108 12.51 4.18 11.55
N VAL A 109 12.87 2.90 11.54
CA VAL A 109 12.43 1.96 10.50
C VAL A 109 10.90 1.78 10.56
N ALA A 110 10.34 1.61 11.75
CA ALA A 110 8.89 1.53 11.95
C ALA A 110 8.18 2.83 11.52
N TYR A 111 8.73 4.01 11.85
CA TYR A 111 8.21 5.29 11.37
C TYR A 111 8.19 5.38 9.84
N ILE A 112 9.29 5.00 9.16
CA ILE A 112 9.36 4.98 7.70
C ILE A 112 8.29 4.04 7.13
N GLY A 113 8.13 2.84 7.67
CA GLY A 113 7.09 1.91 7.23
C GLY A 113 5.68 2.48 7.36
N GLN A 114 5.36 3.05 8.51
CA GLN A 114 4.06 3.68 8.74
C GLN A 114 3.83 4.87 7.80
N ALA A 115 4.84 5.72 7.60
CA ALA A 115 4.76 6.84 6.69
C ALA A 115 4.57 6.38 5.23
N SER A 116 5.20 5.28 4.81
CA SER A 116 5.00 4.69 3.49
C SER A 116 3.57 4.19 3.26
N ILE A 117 2.93 3.58 4.28
CA ILE A 117 1.52 3.16 4.21
C ILE A 117 0.62 4.38 3.93
N VAL A 118 0.82 5.47 4.68
CA VAL A 118 -0.01 6.68 4.54
C VAL A 118 0.28 7.39 3.22
N ALA A 119 1.54 7.43 2.78
CA ALA A 119 1.92 7.97 1.49
C ALA A 119 1.23 7.23 0.33
N VAL A 120 1.13 5.89 0.39
CA VAL A 120 0.35 5.10 -0.58
C VAL A 120 -1.13 5.53 -0.57
N ALA A 121 -1.72 5.76 0.60
CA ALA A 121 -3.10 6.26 0.69
C ALA A 121 -3.29 7.64 0.03
N ILE A 122 -2.34 8.57 0.24
CA ILE A 122 -2.36 9.89 -0.42
C ILE A 122 -2.23 9.78 -1.94
N ASN A 123 -1.44 8.82 -2.42
CA ASN A 123 -1.33 8.58 -3.86
C ASN A 123 -2.66 8.14 -4.49
N PHE A 124 -3.50 7.41 -3.76
CA PHE A 124 -4.86 7.12 -4.24
C PHE A 124 -5.74 8.35 -4.29
N ILE A 125 -5.64 9.24 -3.29
CA ILE A 125 -6.33 10.54 -3.33
C ILE A 125 -5.87 11.34 -4.56
N MET A 126 -4.57 11.38 -4.85
CA MET A 126 -4.02 12.02 -6.04
C MET A 126 -4.57 11.40 -7.34
N LEU A 127 -4.66 10.07 -7.43
CA LEU A 127 -5.23 9.40 -8.61
C LEU A 127 -6.71 9.76 -8.80
N LEU A 128 -7.50 9.71 -7.73
CA LEU A 128 -8.93 10.06 -7.74
C LEU A 128 -9.16 11.54 -8.05
N GLU A 129 -8.39 12.43 -7.47
CA GLU A 129 -8.42 13.87 -7.76
C GLU A 129 -8.06 14.15 -9.22
N ASN A 130 -7.05 13.47 -9.75
CA ASN A 130 -6.67 13.58 -11.16
C ASN A 130 -7.79 13.08 -12.10
N ARG A 131 -8.59 12.09 -11.67
CA ARG A 131 -9.80 11.66 -12.41
C ARG A 131 -10.89 12.72 -12.33
N HIS A 132 -11.21 13.16 -11.11
CA HIS A 132 -12.26 14.13 -10.84
C HIS A 132 -12.07 15.43 -11.62
N SER A 133 -10.85 15.95 -11.66
CA SER A 133 -10.50 17.18 -12.37
C SER A 133 -10.67 17.12 -13.89
N GLN A 134 -10.70 15.92 -14.48
CA GLN A 134 -10.88 15.72 -15.91
C GLN A 134 -12.35 15.69 -16.36
N ILE A 135 -13.30 15.78 -15.42
CA ILE A 135 -14.75 15.75 -15.71
C ILE A 135 -15.26 17.15 -16.04
N PRO A 136 -15.64 17.51 -17.27
CA PRO A 136 -15.88 18.91 -17.68
C PRO A 136 -16.92 19.72 -16.88
N LEU A 137 -17.92 19.08 -16.24
CA LEU A 137 -19.01 19.77 -15.54
C LEU A 137 -18.89 19.89 -14.01
N SER A 138 -17.79 19.44 -13.40
CA SER A 138 -17.63 19.58 -11.95
C SER A 138 -17.29 21.04 -11.57
N ASN A 139 -18.06 21.63 -10.66
CA ASN A 139 -17.78 22.97 -10.08
C ASN A 139 -16.66 22.94 -9.03
N PHE A 140 -16.32 21.76 -8.50
CA PHE A 140 -15.37 21.59 -7.39
C PHE A 140 -13.97 21.14 -7.84
N LYS A 141 -13.57 21.47 -9.07
CA LYS A 141 -12.28 21.03 -9.60
C LYS A 141 -11.12 21.87 -9.09
N ILE A 142 -10.01 21.19 -8.85
CA ILE A 142 -8.71 21.84 -8.72
C ILE A 142 -8.09 21.95 -10.12
N THR A 143 -8.31 23.07 -10.80
CA THR A 143 -7.74 23.32 -12.14
C THR A 143 -6.36 23.95 -12.09
N ASN A 144 -6.09 24.77 -11.06
CA ASN A 144 -4.82 25.45 -10.90
C ASN A 144 -3.73 24.50 -10.40
N HIS A 145 -2.64 24.39 -11.17
CA HIS A 145 -1.50 23.54 -10.84
C HIS A 145 -0.90 23.87 -9.46
N LYS A 146 -0.75 25.15 -9.11
CA LYS A 146 -0.19 25.57 -7.81
C LYS A 146 -1.07 25.11 -6.65
N VAL A 147 -2.39 25.22 -6.80
CA VAL A 147 -3.36 24.78 -5.78
C VAL A 147 -3.34 23.26 -5.65
N ARG A 148 -3.26 22.51 -6.76
CA ARG A 148 -3.11 21.05 -6.72
C ARG A 148 -1.81 20.63 -6.02
N THR A 149 -0.69 21.28 -6.35
CA THR A 149 0.59 21.01 -5.69
C THR A 149 0.51 21.31 -4.19
N ALA A 150 -0.09 22.44 -3.79
CA ALA A 150 -0.27 22.77 -2.38
C ALA A 150 -1.16 21.74 -1.66
N PHE A 151 -2.28 21.35 -2.25
CA PHE A 151 -3.19 20.33 -1.72
C PHE A 151 -2.48 18.98 -1.47
N LEU A 152 -1.70 18.51 -2.44
CA LEU A 152 -0.93 17.27 -2.29
C LEU A 152 0.19 17.43 -1.25
N THR A 153 0.89 18.56 -1.26
CA THR A 153 1.98 18.84 -0.30
C THR A 153 1.45 18.85 1.13
N ILE A 154 0.31 19.50 1.38
CA ILE A 154 -0.34 19.53 2.68
C ILE A 154 -0.69 18.11 3.14
N ASN A 155 -1.26 17.28 2.26
CA ASN A 155 -1.56 15.88 2.58
C ASN A 155 -0.29 15.11 2.99
N TYR A 156 0.80 15.23 2.22
CA TYR A 156 2.07 14.58 2.56
C TYR A 156 2.64 15.09 3.89
N LEU A 157 2.63 16.40 4.12
CA LEU A 157 3.09 16.97 5.39
C LEU A 157 2.29 16.41 6.56
N PHE A 158 0.96 16.38 6.46
CA PHE A 158 0.12 15.77 7.49
C PHE A 158 0.49 14.31 7.70
N ALA A 159 0.65 13.51 6.63
CA ALA A 159 1.01 12.10 6.73
C ALA A 159 2.32 11.82 7.47
N PHE A 160 3.33 12.67 7.26
CA PHE A 160 4.60 12.53 7.98
C PHE A 160 4.51 13.06 9.42
N LEU A 161 3.75 14.12 9.66
CA LEU A 161 3.76 14.81 10.95
C LEU A 161 2.80 14.22 11.99
N TYR A 162 1.66 13.64 11.60
CA TYR A 162 0.63 13.25 12.58
C TYR A 162 1.04 12.09 13.50
N ILE A 163 1.92 11.20 13.03
CA ILE A 163 2.46 10.06 13.81
C ILE A 163 3.83 10.36 14.43
N LEU A 164 4.55 11.37 13.93
CA LEU A 164 5.93 11.65 14.33
C LEU A 164 6.10 11.86 15.84
N PRO A 165 5.21 12.56 16.57
CA PRO A 165 5.35 12.75 18.01
C PRO A 165 5.56 11.45 18.79
N PHE A 166 4.88 10.36 18.42
CA PHE A 166 4.99 9.06 19.10
C PHE A 166 6.37 8.40 18.92
N TYR A 167 7.11 8.76 17.87
CA TYR A 167 8.47 8.26 17.63
C TYR A 167 9.56 9.16 18.24
N LEU A 168 9.21 10.41 18.53
CA LEU A 168 10.06 11.37 19.22
C LEU A 168 10.03 11.19 20.74
N ASP A 169 9.01 10.50 21.26
CA ASP A 169 8.92 10.18 22.68
C ASP A 169 10.17 9.42 23.16
N LYS A 170 10.60 9.75 24.38
CA LYS A 170 11.82 9.25 25.02
C LYS A 170 11.48 8.42 26.25
N ASP A 171 10.43 7.61 26.13
CA ASP A 171 10.04 6.68 27.16
C ASP A 171 11.19 5.78 27.60
N ASN A 172 11.22 5.50 28.90
CA ASN A 172 12.15 4.55 29.47
C ASN A 172 11.79 3.14 28.98
N GLN A 173 12.58 2.63 28.03
CA GLN A 173 12.36 1.31 27.43
C GLN A 173 12.24 0.20 28.49
N MET A 174 13.04 0.24 29.56
CA MET A 174 12.98 -0.78 30.63
C MET A 174 11.67 -0.72 31.42
N GLU A 175 11.03 0.44 31.50
CA GLU A 175 9.75 0.59 32.18
C GLU A 175 8.59 0.13 31.29
N ILE A 176 8.53 0.62 30.05
CA ILE A 176 7.45 0.27 29.12
C ILE A 176 7.48 -1.22 28.72
N ARG A 177 8.66 -1.83 28.64
CA ARG A 177 8.82 -3.27 28.42
C ARG A 177 8.19 -4.11 29.52
N LYS A 178 8.23 -3.66 30.78
CA LYS A 178 7.55 -4.36 31.89
C LYS A 178 6.05 -4.41 31.70
N PHE A 179 5.44 -3.37 31.14
CA PHE A 179 4.01 -3.37 30.84
C PHE A 179 3.68 -4.34 29.71
N VAL A 180 4.49 -4.35 28.64
CA VAL A 180 4.32 -5.28 27.53
C VAL A 180 4.52 -6.73 27.98
N LEU A 181 5.56 -7.04 28.77
CA LEU A 181 5.84 -8.39 29.29
C LEU A 181 4.76 -8.93 30.24
N LYS A 182 3.95 -8.06 30.87
CA LYS A 182 2.77 -8.52 31.61
C LYS A 182 1.68 -9.10 30.70
N ARG A 183 1.60 -8.59 29.46
CA ARG A 183 0.65 -9.03 28.43
C ARG A 183 1.23 -10.18 27.60
N ILE A 184 2.55 -10.18 27.39
CA ILE A 184 3.29 -11.21 26.65
C ILE A 184 4.33 -11.87 27.60
N PRO A 185 3.91 -12.78 28.50
CA PRO A 185 4.80 -13.30 29.54
C PRO A 185 5.95 -14.14 28.98
N CYS A 186 5.79 -14.70 27.79
CA CYS A 186 6.80 -15.46 27.10
C CYS A 186 6.80 -15.04 25.63
N PRO A 187 7.58 -14.01 25.22
CA PRO A 187 7.79 -13.68 23.82
C PRO A 187 8.99 -14.45 23.25
N THR A 188 9.17 -14.40 21.93
CA THR A 188 10.35 -14.97 21.26
C THR A 188 11.63 -14.24 21.66
N ILE A 189 12.78 -14.89 21.44
CA ILE A 189 14.09 -14.38 21.88
C ILE A 189 14.43 -13.03 21.23
N GLU A 190 13.90 -12.78 20.04
CA GLU A 190 13.99 -11.53 19.28
C GLU A 190 13.45 -10.34 20.08
N PHE A 191 12.45 -10.52 20.95
CA PHE A 191 11.92 -9.45 21.79
C PHE A 191 13.00 -8.86 22.72
N PHE A 192 13.94 -9.70 23.13
CA PHE A 192 15.04 -9.31 24.02
C PHE A 192 16.23 -8.75 23.26
N ASN A 193 16.23 -8.72 21.93
CA ASN A 193 17.28 -8.06 21.17
C ASN A 193 17.39 -6.57 21.54
N LYS A 194 18.61 -6.04 21.73
CA LYS A 194 18.82 -4.62 22.12
C LYS A 194 18.21 -3.61 21.15
N GLN A 195 18.02 -4.01 19.89
CA GLN A 195 17.45 -3.17 18.84
C GLN A 195 15.92 -3.25 18.80
N THR A 196 15.30 -4.17 19.54
CA THR A 196 13.84 -4.23 19.68
C THR A 196 13.36 -3.02 20.48
N VAL A 197 12.37 -2.31 19.95
CA VAL A 197 11.79 -1.15 20.57
C VAL A 197 10.33 -1.41 20.92
N VAL A 198 9.90 -0.90 22.07
CA VAL A 198 8.49 -0.77 22.41
C VAL A 198 8.11 0.70 22.17
N LEU A 199 7.09 0.93 21.35
CA LEU A 199 6.58 2.27 21.04
C LEU A 199 5.45 2.67 21.98
N LEU A 200 4.55 1.75 22.30
CA LEU A 200 3.37 1.98 23.13
C LEU A 200 3.18 0.83 24.11
N LYS A 201 2.66 1.15 25.31
CA LYS A 201 2.28 0.15 26.33
C LYS A 201 1.06 -0.66 25.90
N GLY A 202 0.19 -0.03 25.10
CA GLY A 202 -1.12 -0.54 24.69
C GLY A 202 -2.25 0.03 25.54
N GLY A 203 -3.42 0.25 24.91
CA GLY A 203 -4.56 0.93 25.54
C GLY A 203 -4.46 2.47 25.62
N GLU A 204 -3.45 3.07 24.98
CA GLU A 204 -3.23 4.53 25.02
C GLU A 204 -4.22 5.27 24.10
N PHE A 205 -4.95 6.23 24.68
CA PHE A 205 -6.02 6.94 23.97
C PHE A 205 -5.52 7.89 22.87
N LEU A 206 -4.45 8.63 23.12
CA LEU A 206 -3.98 9.69 22.20
C LEU A 206 -3.40 9.14 20.88
N PRO A 207 -2.53 8.10 20.87
CA PRO A 207 -2.10 7.45 19.63
C PRO A 207 -3.27 6.84 18.86
N PHE A 208 -4.20 6.19 19.56
CA PHE A 208 -5.40 5.62 18.95
C PHE A 208 -6.25 6.71 18.27
N LEU A 209 -6.53 7.81 18.98
CA LEU A 209 -7.27 8.95 18.44
C LEU A 209 -6.57 9.56 17.22
N SER A 210 -5.25 9.74 17.27
CA SER A 210 -4.46 10.28 16.15
C SER A 210 -4.59 9.39 14.90
N MET A 211 -4.51 8.07 15.07
CA MET A 211 -4.69 7.11 13.98
C MET A 211 -6.11 7.14 13.39
N VAL A 212 -7.14 7.23 14.24
CA VAL A 212 -8.55 7.33 13.81
C VAL A 212 -8.80 8.63 13.04
N VAL A 213 -8.31 9.76 13.54
CA VAL A 213 -8.45 11.07 12.87
C VAL A 213 -7.73 11.06 11.53
N GLY A 214 -6.49 10.54 11.47
CA GLY A 214 -5.75 10.39 10.22
C GLY A 214 -6.52 9.54 9.19
N LEU A 215 -7.10 8.41 9.63
CA LEU A 215 -7.93 7.57 8.78
C LEU A 215 -9.17 8.30 8.26
N ILE A 216 -9.88 9.06 9.10
CA ILE A 216 -11.06 9.85 8.69
C ILE A 216 -10.68 10.91 7.65
N ILE A 217 -9.54 11.59 7.80
CA ILE A 217 -9.06 12.60 6.85
C ILE A 217 -8.79 11.97 5.48
N VAL A 218 -8.15 10.79 5.45
CA VAL A 218 -7.88 10.06 4.20
C VAL A 218 -9.17 9.53 3.56
N LEU A 219 -10.04 8.92 4.37
CA LEU A 219 -11.30 8.34 3.89
C LEU A 219 -12.26 9.40 3.35
N SER A 220 -12.40 10.53 4.03
CA SER A 220 -13.28 11.62 3.60
C SER A 220 -12.89 12.17 2.22
N GLN A 221 -11.61 12.43 1.99
CA GLN A 221 -11.10 12.87 0.69
C GLN A 221 -11.30 11.79 -0.39
N THR A 222 -11.00 10.53 -0.05
CA THR A 222 -11.19 9.38 -0.94
C THR A 222 -12.64 9.24 -1.37
N LEU A 223 -13.58 9.30 -0.43
CA LEU A 223 -15.02 9.23 -0.68
C LEU A 223 -15.50 10.43 -1.47
N PHE A 224 -15.06 11.64 -1.12
CA PHE A 224 -15.42 12.87 -1.84
C PHE A 224 -15.09 12.77 -3.33
N PHE A 225 -13.83 12.48 -3.68
CA PHE A 225 -13.43 12.39 -5.09
C PHE A 225 -14.09 11.21 -5.80
N SER A 226 -14.22 10.05 -5.14
CA SER A 226 -14.83 8.86 -5.73
C SER A 226 -16.32 9.06 -6.02
N ILE A 227 -17.11 9.47 -5.02
CA ILE A 227 -18.55 9.69 -5.13
C ILE A 227 -18.84 10.76 -6.18
N HIS A 228 -18.12 11.87 -6.14
CA HIS A 228 -18.34 12.96 -7.09
C HIS A 228 -17.96 12.57 -8.52
N THR A 229 -16.92 11.76 -8.70
CA THR A 229 -16.53 11.22 -10.01
C THR A 229 -17.62 10.28 -10.55
N VAL A 230 -18.12 9.35 -9.72
CA VAL A 230 -19.20 8.43 -10.09
C VAL A 230 -20.49 9.19 -10.41
N TYR A 231 -20.84 10.18 -9.59
CA TYR A 231 -22.05 10.98 -9.75
C TYR A 231 -22.07 11.71 -11.10
N HIS A 232 -21.00 12.45 -11.43
CA HIS A 232 -20.94 13.17 -12.70
C HIS A 232 -20.84 12.27 -13.93
N LEU A 233 -20.19 11.11 -13.82
CA LEU A 233 -20.06 10.19 -14.96
C LEU A 233 -21.37 9.45 -15.28
N ASN A 234 -22.30 9.31 -14.33
CA ASN A 234 -23.52 8.53 -14.50
C ASN A 234 -24.80 9.37 -14.54
N PHE A 235 -24.90 10.44 -13.76
CA PHE A 235 -26.16 11.14 -13.53
C PHE A 235 -26.23 12.52 -14.18
N VAL A 236 -25.10 13.18 -14.42
CA VAL A 236 -25.09 14.51 -15.03
C VAL A 236 -25.19 14.41 -16.56
N LYS A 237 -26.35 14.78 -17.10
CA LYS A 237 -26.64 14.89 -18.53
C LYS A 237 -26.50 16.37 -18.94
N GLY A 238 -25.58 16.68 -19.86
CA GLY A 238 -25.31 18.07 -20.28
C GLY A 238 -23.84 18.40 -20.58
N ALA A 239 -22.94 17.43 -20.48
CA ALA A 239 -21.54 17.66 -20.82
C ALA A 239 -21.40 17.54 -22.34
N ASN A 240 -20.70 18.50 -22.98
CA ASN A 240 -20.18 18.36 -24.36
C ASN A 240 -19.07 17.28 -24.44
N VAL A 241 -19.33 16.11 -23.86
CA VAL A 241 -18.41 15.00 -23.70
C VAL A 241 -19.08 13.79 -24.29
N SER A 242 -18.47 13.27 -25.35
CA SER A 242 -18.98 12.10 -26.04
C SER A 242 -19.13 10.90 -25.09
N GLU A 243 -20.10 10.03 -25.36
CA GLU A 243 -20.28 8.79 -24.60
C GLU A 243 -19.03 7.90 -24.63
N ALA A 244 -18.27 7.93 -25.72
CA ALA A 244 -16.97 7.26 -25.80
C ALA A 244 -15.97 7.77 -24.73
N THR A 245 -15.94 9.08 -24.48
CA THR A 245 -15.07 9.67 -23.45
C THR A 245 -15.55 9.32 -22.05
N LYS A 246 -16.87 9.32 -21.80
CA LYS A 246 -17.43 8.88 -20.51
C LYS A 246 -17.15 7.40 -20.25
N ALA A 247 -17.35 6.53 -21.24
CA ALA A 247 -17.04 5.11 -21.14
C ALA A 247 -15.56 4.87 -20.79
N MET A 248 -14.66 5.64 -21.41
CA MET A 248 -13.24 5.61 -21.10
C MET A 248 -12.94 6.05 -19.66
N GLN A 249 -13.53 7.15 -19.19
CA GLN A 249 -13.38 7.62 -17.80
C GLN A 249 -13.90 6.61 -16.78
N ARG A 250 -15.05 5.97 -17.03
CA ARG A 250 -15.60 4.91 -16.15
C ARG A 250 -14.64 3.72 -16.06
N LYS A 251 -14.05 3.31 -17.19
CA LYS A 251 -13.08 2.20 -17.22
C LYS A 251 -11.82 2.54 -16.44
N PHE A 252 -11.31 3.77 -16.55
CA PHE A 252 -10.18 4.22 -15.74
C PHE A 252 -10.50 4.30 -14.25
N LEU A 253 -11.69 4.81 -13.89
CA LEU A 253 -12.12 4.83 -12.50
C LEU A 253 -12.18 3.42 -11.92
N SER A 254 -12.71 2.45 -12.68
CA SER A 254 -12.71 1.04 -12.26
C SER A 254 -11.29 0.53 -11.99
N TYR A 255 -10.28 0.92 -12.78
CA TYR A 255 -8.88 0.56 -12.51
C TYR A 255 -8.35 1.15 -11.21
N VAL A 256 -8.61 2.44 -10.96
CA VAL A 256 -8.17 3.12 -9.73
C VAL A 256 -8.85 2.50 -8.51
N VAL A 257 -10.16 2.24 -8.58
CA VAL A 257 -10.89 1.57 -7.50
C VAL A 257 -10.34 0.17 -7.22
N MET A 258 -10.05 -0.63 -8.25
CA MET A 258 -9.43 -1.95 -8.07
C MET A 258 -8.06 -1.86 -7.40
N GLN A 259 -7.22 -0.90 -7.80
CA GLN A 259 -5.92 -0.67 -7.16
C GLN A 259 -6.07 -0.25 -5.70
N MET A 260 -7.10 0.53 -5.35
CA MET A 260 -7.38 0.94 -3.97
C MET A 260 -7.84 -0.22 -3.09
N LEU A 261 -8.60 -1.18 -3.64
CA LEU A 261 -9.09 -2.32 -2.86
C LEU A 261 -7.96 -3.24 -2.38
N ILE A 262 -6.82 -3.26 -3.07
CA ILE A 262 -5.68 -4.13 -2.73
C ILE A 262 -5.07 -3.81 -1.35
N PRO A 263 -4.67 -2.56 -1.04
CA PRO A 263 -4.25 -2.22 0.30
C PRO A 263 -5.31 -2.53 1.36
N TRP A 264 -6.59 -2.33 1.07
CA TRP A 264 -7.67 -2.70 2.00
C TRP A 264 -7.71 -4.20 2.28
N THR A 265 -7.57 -5.05 1.25
CA THR A 265 -7.61 -6.50 1.46
C THR A 265 -6.41 -7.00 2.25
N VAL A 266 -5.21 -6.51 1.95
CA VAL A 266 -3.97 -6.96 2.64
C VAL A 266 -3.76 -6.34 4.02
N LEU A 267 -4.39 -5.19 4.32
CA LEU A 267 -4.30 -4.54 5.64
C LEU A 267 -5.46 -4.92 6.57
N ALA A 268 -6.65 -5.23 6.05
CA ALA A 268 -7.82 -5.49 6.89
C ALA A 268 -7.58 -6.68 7.84
N GLY A 269 -7.08 -7.82 7.34
CA GLY A 269 -6.80 -8.99 8.17
C GLY A 269 -5.83 -8.70 9.33
N PRO A 270 -4.63 -8.17 9.06
CA PRO A 270 -3.65 -7.79 10.08
C PRO A 270 -4.19 -6.77 11.09
N ILE A 271 -4.98 -5.79 10.66
CA ILE A 271 -5.61 -4.81 11.57
C ILE A 271 -6.64 -5.48 12.47
N PHE A 272 -7.53 -6.32 11.92
CA PHE A 272 -8.52 -7.03 12.73
C PHE A 272 -7.85 -7.98 13.72
N TYR A 273 -6.79 -8.68 13.29
CA TYR A 273 -5.99 -9.53 14.16
C TYR A 273 -5.29 -8.71 15.26
N SER A 274 -4.67 -7.57 14.94
CA SER A 274 -4.01 -6.74 15.95
C SER A 274 -4.99 -6.19 16.98
N LEU A 275 -6.19 -5.77 16.56
CA LEU A 275 -7.25 -5.30 17.46
C LEU A 275 -7.79 -6.44 18.34
N TYR A 276 -7.95 -7.64 17.77
CA TYR A 276 -8.35 -8.82 18.52
C TYR A 276 -7.29 -9.19 19.56
N ALA A 277 -6.01 -9.21 19.17
CA ALA A 277 -4.87 -9.48 20.02
C ALA A 277 -4.81 -8.47 21.18
N ASP A 278 -4.91 -7.17 20.88
CA ASP A 278 -4.87 -6.10 21.88
C ASP A 278 -6.04 -6.19 22.87
N ARG A 279 -7.26 -6.48 22.40
CA ARG A 279 -8.44 -6.58 23.28
C ARG A 279 -8.36 -7.76 24.27
N HIS A 280 -7.72 -8.86 23.90
CA HIS A 280 -7.72 -10.10 24.69
C HIS A 280 -6.36 -10.44 25.31
N ASP A 281 -5.37 -9.54 25.21
CA ASP A 281 -3.98 -9.81 25.57
C ASP A 281 -3.44 -11.11 24.94
N TYR A 282 -3.86 -11.38 23.70
CA TYR A 282 -3.56 -12.63 23.00
C TYR A 282 -2.28 -12.51 22.20
N TYR A 283 -1.25 -13.28 22.59
CA TYR A 283 0.03 -13.35 21.90
C TYR A 283 0.20 -14.67 21.14
N ASN A 284 0.51 -14.58 19.85
CA ASN A 284 0.90 -15.71 19.02
C ASN A 284 1.88 -15.22 17.94
N GLN A 285 3.15 -15.63 18.04
CA GLN A 285 4.18 -15.06 17.17
C GLN A 285 4.08 -15.57 15.74
N ALA A 286 3.73 -16.83 15.52
CA ALA A 286 3.42 -17.31 14.16
C ALA A 286 2.32 -16.46 13.51
N PHE A 287 1.24 -16.12 14.22
CA PHE A 287 0.17 -15.27 13.68
C PHE A 287 0.63 -13.82 13.44
N ASN A 288 1.48 -13.27 14.30
CA ASN A 288 2.15 -11.99 14.07
C ASN A 288 2.97 -12.03 12.76
N ASN A 289 3.79 -13.06 12.59
CA ASN A 289 4.64 -13.26 11.41
C ASN A 289 3.79 -13.42 10.13
N PHE A 290 2.74 -14.24 10.16
CA PHE A 290 1.84 -14.40 9.01
C PHE A 290 1.05 -13.13 8.70
N SER A 291 0.65 -12.34 9.70
CA SER A 291 0.00 -11.05 9.48
C SER A 291 0.92 -10.10 8.72
N MET A 292 2.20 -10.06 9.11
CA MET A 292 3.18 -9.26 8.42
C MET A 292 3.52 -9.76 7.01
N LEU A 293 3.52 -11.08 6.78
CA LEU A 293 3.65 -11.65 5.43
C LEU A 293 2.46 -11.30 4.55
N PHE A 294 1.25 -11.33 5.11
CA PHE A 294 0.05 -10.95 4.38
C PHE A 294 0.09 -9.48 3.92
N MET A 295 0.60 -8.57 4.75
CA MET A 295 0.87 -7.18 4.36
C MET A 295 1.92 -7.10 3.23
N ALA A 296 2.98 -7.91 3.29
CA ALA A 296 4.04 -7.94 2.29
C ALA A 296 3.57 -8.42 0.89
N LEU A 297 2.41 -9.10 0.80
CA LEU A 297 1.79 -9.48 -0.48
C LEU A 297 1.22 -8.29 -1.26
N HIS A 298 1.13 -7.09 -0.65
CA HIS A 298 0.70 -5.86 -1.31
C HIS A 298 1.39 -5.65 -2.66
N GLY A 299 2.72 -5.81 -2.71
CA GLY A 299 3.49 -5.57 -3.92
C GLY A 299 3.15 -6.50 -5.05
N LEU A 300 2.99 -7.79 -4.76
CA LEU A 300 2.60 -8.78 -5.76
C LEU A 300 1.23 -8.46 -6.35
N LEU A 301 0.25 -8.15 -5.49
CA LEU A 301 -1.12 -7.87 -5.91
C LEU A 301 -1.22 -6.54 -6.68
N SER A 302 -0.60 -5.47 -6.18
CA SER A 302 -0.67 -4.14 -6.79
C SER A 302 0.01 -4.09 -8.16
N ASN A 303 1.16 -4.75 -8.31
CA ASN A 303 1.83 -4.92 -9.60
C ASN A 303 0.97 -5.74 -10.57
N SER A 304 0.46 -6.88 -10.13
CA SER A 304 -0.40 -7.75 -10.95
C SER A 304 -1.65 -7.00 -11.41
N CYS A 305 -2.30 -6.25 -10.52
CA CYS A 305 -3.42 -5.40 -10.87
C CYS A 305 -3.06 -4.38 -11.95
N THR A 306 -1.93 -3.68 -11.78
CA THR A 306 -1.48 -2.68 -12.75
C THR A 306 -1.24 -3.31 -14.11
N LEU A 307 -0.50 -4.42 -14.18
CA LEU A 307 -0.13 -5.08 -15.44
C LEU A 307 -1.32 -5.78 -16.12
N PHE A 308 -2.17 -6.48 -15.36
CA PHE A 308 -3.20 -7.35 -15.94
C PHE A 308 -4.59 -6.71 -16.01
N ILE A 309 -4.88 -5.64 -15.26
CA ILE A 309 -6.21 -4.99 -15.30
C ILE A 309 -6.23 -3.82 -16.30
N ILE A 310 -5.18 -3.01 -16.34
CA ILE A 310 -5.10 -1.84 -17.23
C ILE A 310 -4.91 -2.32 -18.68
N LYS A 311 -5.92 -2.08 -19.52
CA LYS A 311 -6.00 -2.67 -20.88
C LYS A 311 -4.71 -2.52 -21.71
N PRO A 312 -4.13 -1.31 -21.91
CA PRO A 312 -2.89 -1.18 -22.68
C PRO A 312 -1.72 -2.01 -22.15
N TYR A 313 -1.65 -2.18 -20.82
CA TYR A 313 -0.57 -2.93 -20.17
C TYR A 313 -0.81 -4.43 -20.30
N ARG A 314 -2.05 -4.89 -20.11
CA ARG A 314 -2.40 -6.31 -20.29
C ARG A 314 -2.15 -6.76 -21.73
N GLU A 315 -2.51 -5.94 -22.71
CA GLU A 315 -2.27 -6.24 -24.13
C GLU A 315 -0.77 -6.32 -24.44
N PHE A 316 0.03 -5.43 -23.87
CA PHE A 316 1.49 -5.52 -23.97
C PHE A 316 2.05 -6.81 -23.37
N VAL A 317 1.64 -7.16 -22.14
CA VAL A 317 2.09 -8.38 -21.46
C VAL A 317 1.65 -9.62 -22.24
N LYS A 318 0.41 -9.66 -22.73
CA LYS A 318 -0.09 -10.77 -23.56
C LYS A 318 0.77 -10.94 -24.81
N ASN A 319 1.10 -9.85 -25.51
CA ASN A 319 1.89 -9.93 -26.74
C ASN A 319 3.33 -10.40 -26.49
N LEU A 320 3.94 -10.00 -25.37
CA LEU A 320 5.25 -10.51 -24.96
C LEU A 320 5.21 -12.02 -24.71
N ILE A 321 4.17 -12.51 -24.04
CA ILE A 321 4.00 -13.94 -23.74
C ILE A 321 3.71 -14.75 -25.01
N THR A 322 2.91 -14.23 -25.94
CA THR A 322 2.55 -14.93 -27.19
C THR A 322 3.58 -14.75 -28.30
N GLY A 323 4.66 -14.00 -28.10
CA GLY A 323 5.72 -13.80 -29.10
C GLY A 323 5.33 -12.92 -30.30
N ASN A 324 4.27 -12.12 -30.20
CA ASN A 324 3.86 -11.23 -31.29
C ASN A 324 4.68 -9.93 -31.26
N SER A 325 5.63 -9.79 -32.19
CA SER A 325 6.56 -8.66 -32.28
C SER A 325 5.96 -7.35 -32.84
N GLU A 326 4.72 -7.36 -33.31
CA GLU A 326 4.02 -6.18 -33.86
C GLU A 326 3.29 -5.33 -32.80
N PHE A 327 3.79 -5.24 -31.56
CA PHE A 327 3.15 -4.37 -30.57
C PHE A 327 3.50 -2.90 -30.80
N ASN A 328 2.70 -2.21 -31.60
CA ASN A 328 2.73 -0.76 -31.70
C ASN A 328 1.73 -0.13 -30.73
N SER A 329 2.22 0.34 -29.58
CA SER A 329 1.42 1.03 -28.55
C SER A 329 0.70 2.30 -29.07
N ARG A 330 1.03 2.80 -30.27
CA ARG A 330 0.33 3.91 -30.94
C ARG A 330 -0.94 3.46 -31.70
N GLU A 331 -1.06 2.21 -32.12
CA GLU A 331 -2.16 1.72 -32.97
C GLU A 331 -3.44 1.37 -32.19
N ILE A 332 -3.34 0.89 -30.95
CA ILE A 332 -4.51 0.57 -30.09
C ILE A 332 -5.36 1.83 -29.77
N ALA A 333 -4.76 3.02 -29.88
CA ALA A 333 -5.48 4.28 -29.79
C ALA A 333 -6.54 4.44 -30.90
N HIS A 334 -6.39 3.76 -32.05
CA HIS A 334 -7.33 3.80 -33.17
C HIS A 334 -8.37 2.67 -33.12
N THR A 335 -8.02 1.46 -32.68
CA THR A 335 -8.93 0.29 -32.70
C THR A 335 -10.03 0.32 -31.63
N THR A 336 -9.92 1.18 -30.62
CA THR A 336 -11.01 1.39 -29.64
C THR A 336 -12.22 2.19 -30.17
N ASN A 337 -12.16 2.65 -31.43
CA ASN A 337 -13.24 3.41 -32.09
C ASN A 337 -13.98 2.64 -33.20
N ALA A 338 -13.68 1.37 -33.46
CA ALA A 338 -14.45 0.61 -34.45
C ALA A 338 -15.83 0.29 -33.87
N ALA A 339 -16.86 0.94 -34.42
CA ALA A 339 -18.25 0.55 -34.22
C ALA A 339 -18.43 -0.93 -34.59
N PRO A 340 -19.36 -1.67 -33.96
CA PRO A 340 -19.71 -2.99 -34.46
C PRO A 340 -20.18 -2.83 -35.90
N VAL A 341 -19.48 -3.51 -36.82
CA VAL A 341 -19.90 -3.60 -38.22
C VAL A 341 -21.30 -4.21 -38.23
N SER A 342 -22.30 -3.39 -38.50
CA SER A 342 -23.64 -3.87 -38.82
C SER A 342 -23.52 -4.68 -40.10
N VAL A 343 -23.67 -6.00 -40.00
CA VAL A 343 -23.84 -6.86 -41.16
C VAL A 343 -25.17 -6.46 -41.81
N VAL A 344 -25.08 -5.69 -42.89
CA VAL A 344 -26.22 -5.47 -43.79
C VAL A 344 -26.46 -6.82 -44.46
N VAL A 345 -27.48 -7.53 -44.00
CA VAL A 345 -28.03 -8.69 -44.72
C VAL A 345 -28.68 -8.11 -45.98
N GLY A 346 -28.00 -8.27 -47.11
CA GLY A 346 -28.50 -7.89 -48.41
C GLY A 346 -29.79 -8.65 -48.72
N SER A 347 -30.83 -7.90 -49.03
CA SER A 347 -32.04 -8.41 -49.67
C SER A 347 -31.69 -8.88 -51.08
N THR A 348 -31.81 -10.18 -51.36
CA THR A 348 -31.86 -10.69 -52.73
C THR A 348 -33.29 -10.65 -53.23
N SER A 349 -33.55 -9.78 -54.20
CA SER A 349 -34.68 -9.88 -55.11
C SER A 349 -34.29 -10.80 -56.29
N GLY A 350 -35.06 -11.86 -56.48
CA GLY A 350 -34.97 -12.82 -57.58
C GLY A 350 -36.07 -13.84 -57.43
#